data_AF-A0A0G4KYH2-F1
#
_entry.id   AF-A0A0G4KYH2-F1
#
_cell.length_a   1.000
_cell.length_b   1.000
_cell.length_c   1.000
_cell.angle_alpha   90.00
_cell.angle_beta   90.00
_cell.angle_gamma   90.00
#
_symmetry.space_group_name_H-M   'P 1'
#
loop_
_entity.id
_entity.type
_entity.pdbx_description
1 polymer ?
#
loop_
_entity_poly.entity_id
_entity_poly.type
_entity_poly.pdbx_seq_one_letter_code
_entity_poly.pdbx_strand_id
1 'polypeptide(L)'
;MAHELYRLTASEVAARVRSGQVTIEEYARSLLSRIEARDPVVKAWAYLDPERVIAEARRLDQVPLEERGPLHGVAIGVKDVIYTKADALKTCPRSSTRPSMPTTHPT
;
A
#
# COMPACT_ATOMS: atom_id res chain seq x y z
N MET A 1 14.85 -13.96 -11.14
CA MET A 1 13.48 -14.47 -11.41
C MET A 1 12.55 -13.79 -10.43
N ALA A 2 11.71 -12.86 -10.88
CA ALA A 2 10.71 -12.26 -10.00
C ALA A 2 9.75 -13.38 -9.58
N HIS A 3 9.88 -13.88 -8.36
CA HIS A 3 8.90 -14.78 -7.79
C HIS A 3 7.52 -14.09 -7.90
N GLU A 4 6.47 -14.85 -8.24
CA GLU A 4 5.09 -14.35 -8.29
C GLU A 4 4.55 -14.10 -6.86
N LEU A 5 5.29 -13.35 -6.05
CA LEU A 5 4.97 -13.02 -4.67
C LEU A 5 3.62 -12.30 -4.56
N TYR A 6 3.19 -11.61 -5.63
CA TYR A 6 1.84 -11.04 -5.75
C TYR A 6 0.70 -12.07 -5.63
N ARG A 7 0.98 -13.38 -5.72
CA ARG A 7 0.00 -14.47 -5.52
C ARG A 7 -0.09 -14.95 -4.08
N LEU A 8 0.84 -14.56 -3.21
CA LEU A 8 0.80 -14.95 -1.81
C LEU A 8 -0.38 -14.30 -1.10
N THR A 9 -0.99 -15.04 -0.18
CA THR A 9 -1.94 -14.49 0.78
C THR A 9 -1.22 -13.57 1.78
N ALA A 10 -1.97 -12.70 2.44
CA ALA A 10 -1.43 -11.81 3.47
C ALA A 10 -0.69 -12.57 4.58
N SER A 11 -1.23 -13.71 5.02
CA SER A 11 -0.62 -14.55 6.06
C SER A 11 0.67 -15.21 5.59
N GLU A 12 0.75 -15.64 4.32
CA GLU A 12 1.99 -16.18 3.75
C GLU A 12 3.07 -15.10 3.62
N VAL A 13 2.71 -13.90 3.17
CA VAL A 13 3.65 -12.76 3.13
C VAL A 13 4.18 -12.46 4.53
N ALA A 14 3.29 -12.30 5.52
CA ALA A 14 3.68 -12.01 6.89
C ALA A 14 4.62 -13.08 7.47
N ALA A 15 4.34 -14.37 7.21
CA ALA A 15 5.20 -15.47 7.65
C ALA A 15 6.56 -15.45 6.97
N ARG A 16 6.61 -15.27 5.64
CA ARG A 16 7.86 -15.26 4.86
C ARG A 16 8.74 -14.06 5.20
N VAL A 17 8.16 -12.87 5.33
CA VAL A 17 8.85 -11.64 5.76
C VAL A 17 9.40 -11.80 7.18
N ARG A 18 8.62 -12.37 8.10
CA ARG A 18 9.07 -12.64 9.48
C ARG A 18 10.24 -13.62 9.54
N SER A 19 10.23 -14.63 8.67
CA SER A 19 11.29 -15.64 8.58
C SER A 19 12.53 -15.19 7.79
N GLY A 20 12.50 -14.01 7.14
CA GLY A 20 13.57 -13.53 6.28
C GLY A 20 13.69 -14.23 4.92
N GLN A 21 12.71 -15.05 4.53
CA GLN A 21 12.68 -15.73 3.23
C GLN A 21 12.39 -14.79 2.06
N VAL A 22 11.73 -13.67 2.33
CA VAL A 22 11.31 -12.67 1.36
C VAL A 22 11.49 -11.30 2.00
N THR A 23 12.12 -10.37 1.28
CA THR A 23 12.16 -8.97 1.69
C THR A 23 10.87 -8.26 1.28
N ILE A 24 10.50 -7.21 2.02
CA ILE A 24 9.33 -6.38 1.70
C ILE A 24 9.57 -5.66 0.37
N GLU A 25 10.81 -5.23 0.07
CA GLU A 25 11.16 -4.66 -1.23
C GLU A 25 10.89 -5.63 -2.40
N GLU A 26 11.30 -6.89 -2.31
CA GLU A 26 11.03 -7.89 -3.35
C GLU A 26 9.53 -8.13 -3.55
N TYR A 27 8.78 -8.23 -2.45
CA TYR A 27 7.32 -8.37 -2.48
C TYR A 27 6.66 -7.14 -3.15
N ALA A 28 7.05 -5.94 -2.75
CA ALA A 28 6.54 -4.69 -3.30
C ALA A 28 6.82 -4.57 -4.81
N ARG A 29 8.03 -4.94 -5.27
CA ARG A 29 8.37 -4.98 -6.70
C ARG A 29 7.47 -5.94 -7.47
N SER A 30 7.20 -7.13 -6.92
CA SER A 30 6.32 -8.12 -7.54
C SER A 30 4.87 -7.60 -7.69
N LEU A 31 4.35 -6.88 -6.68
CA LEU A 31 3.04 -6.24 -6.75
C LEU A 31 3.00 -5.13 -7.81
N LEU A 32 3.99 -4.23 -7.82
CA LEU A 32 4.04 -3.11 -8.76
C LEU A 32 4.13 -3.59 -10.21
N SER A 33 4.95 -4.60 -10.51
CA SER A 33 5.00 -5.21 -11.83
C SER A 33 3.66 -5.82 -12.25
N ARG A 34 2.92 -6.42 -11.30
CA ARG A 34 1.58 -6.96 -11.59
C ARG A 34 0.56 -5.86 -11.87
N ILE A 35 0.63 -4.77 -11.12
CA ILE A 35 -0.23 -3.59 -11.32
C ILE A 35 0.04 -2.98 -12.69
N GLU A 36 1.30 -2.71 -13.03
CA GLU A 36 1.71 -2.17 -14.33
C GLU A 36 1.17 -3.01 -15.50
N ALA A 37 1.25 -4.34 -15.41
CA ALA A 37 0.77 -5.23 -16.46
C ALA A 37 -0.76 -5.33 -16.59
N ARG A 38 -1.54 -4.93 -15.57
CA ARG A 38 -2.99 -5.20 -15.52
C ARG A 38 -3.86 -3.96 -15.41
N ASP A 39 -3.38 -2.90 -14.78
CA ASP A 39 -4.18 -1.72 -14.52
C ASP A 39 -4.61 -0.92 -15.77
N PRO A 40 -3.92 -0.99 -16.94
CA PRO A 40 -4.48 -0.41 -18.17
C PRO A 40 -5.86 -0.96 -18.56
N VAL A 41 -6.16 -2.19 -18.15
CA VAL A 41 -7.45 -2.86 -18.39
C VAL A 41 -8.36 -2.77 -17.17
N VAL A 42 -7.83 -3.07 -15.98
CA VAL A 42 -8.63 -3.17 -14.75
C VAL A 42 -9.02 -1.79 -14.22
N LYS A 43 -8.15 -0.78 -14.35
CA LYS A 43 -8.35 0.60 -13.89
C LYS A 43 -8.77 0.67 -12.41
N ALA A 44 -8.09 -0.08 -11.55
CA ALA A 44 -8.38 -0.17 -10.12
C ALA A 44 -7.78 0.98 -9.31
N TRP A 45 -6.66 1.58 -9.74
CA TRP A 45 -5.93 2.56 -8.93
C TRP A 45 -6.24 3.99 -9.36
N ALA A 46 -6.93 4.75 -8.50
CA ALA A 46 -7.13 6.19 -8.71
C ALA A 46 -5.84 7.01 -8.45
N TYR A 47 -4.99 6.51 -7.56
CA TYR A 47 -3.69 7.08 -7.24
C TYR A 47 -2.75 5.95 -6.80
N LEU A 48 -1.54 5.94 -7.34
CA LEU A 48 -0.46 5.03 -6.96
C LEU A 48 0.86 5.75 -7.14
N ASP A 49 1.73 5.66 -6.14
CA ASP A 49 3.10 6.17 -6.18
C ASP A 49 4.09 5.01 -5.99
N PRO A 50 4.61 4.44 -7.11
CA PRO A 50 5.52 3.30 -7.04
C PRO A 50 6.80 3.58 -6.25
N GLU A 51 7.35 4.79 -6.36
CA GLU A 51 8.59 5.17 -5.67
C GLU A 51 8.39 5.23 -4.16
N ARG A 52 7.26 5.80 -3.72
CA ARG A 52 6.89 5.81 -2.30
C ARG A 52 6.72 4.39 -1.75
N VAL A 53 6.08 3.50 -2.52
CA VAL A 53 5.90 2.09 -2.12
C VAL A 53 7.25 1.39 -1.92
N ILE A 54 8.21 1.58 -2.84
CA ILE A 54 9.55 0.99 -2.71
C ILE A 54 10.34 1.62 -1.57
N ALA A 55 10.28 2.94 -1.39
CA ALA A 55 10.97 3.62 -0.30
C ALA A 55 10.47 3.14 1.08
N GLU A 56 9.16 2.98 1.25
CA GLU A 56 8.58 2.47 2.48
C GLU A 56 8.90 0.99 2.70
N ALA A 57 8.88 0.17 1.65
CA ALA A 57 9.28 -1.24 1.74
C ALA A 57 10.71 -1.39 2.27
N ARG A 58 11.66 -0.62 1.72
CA ARG A 58 13.05 -0.57 2.20
C ARG A 58 13.15 -0.13 3.64
N ARG A 59 12.40 0.89 4.04
CA ARG A 59 12.37 1.37 5.42
C ARG A 59 11.88 0.29 6.37
N LEU A 60 10.83 -0.44 5.99
CA LEU A 60 10.25 -1.52 6.79
C LEU A 60 11.17 -2.76 6.87
N ASP A 61 11.96 -3.03 5.84
CA ASP A 61 12.95 -4.13 5.87
C ASP A 61 14.02 -3.92 6.96
N GLN A 62 14.34 -2.66 7.29
CA GLN A 62 15.31 -2.30 8.33
C GLN A 62 14.76 -2.34 9.76
N VAL A 63 13.45 -2.54 9.95
CA VAL A 63 12.85 -2.54 11.30
C VAL A 63 13.20 -3.85 12.03
N PRO A 64 13.70 -3.80 13.27
CA PRO A 64 14.00 -5.00 14.08
C PRO A 64 12.78 -5.90 14.30
N LEU A 65 12.97 -7.21 14.40
CA LEU A 65 11.89 -8.20 14.45
C LEU A 65 10.94 -7.97 15.64
N GLU A 66 11.49 -7.57 16.78
CA GLU A 66 10.80 -7.26 18.03
C GLU A 66 9.89 -6.03 17.93
N GLU A 67 10.13 -5.14 16.97
CA GLU A 67 9.31 -3.95 16.72
C GLU A 67 8.23 -4.19 15.64
N ARG A 68 8.21 -5.37 15.00
CA ARG A 68 7.29 -5.68 13.90
C ARG A 68 5.91 -6.06 14.42
N GLY A 69 4.90 -5.26 14.05
CA GLY A 69 3.50 -5.56 14.30
C GLY A 69 2.94 -6.72 13.45
N PRO A 70 1.69 -7.16 13.71
CA PRO A 70 1.09 -8.32 13.03
C PRO A 70 0.91 -8.15 11.51
N LEU A 71 0.85 -6.92 11.01
CA LEU A 71 0.72 -6.60 9.58
C LEU A 71 2.04 -6.08 8.96
N HIS A 72 3.17 -6.21 9.65
CA HIS A 72 4.45 -5.70 9.14
C HIS A 72 4.80 -6.31 7.77
N GLY A 73 4.98 -5.46 6.77
CA GLY A 73 5.29 -5.86 5.39
C GLY A 73 4.09 -6.32 4.54
N VAL A 74 2.87 -6.35 5.10
CA VAL A 74 1.67 -6.68 4.32
C VAL A 74 1.16 -5.44 3.59
N ALA A 75 1.04 -5.53 2.26
CA ALA A 75 0.51 -4.46 1.43
C ALA A 75 -1.01 -4.32 1.56
N ILE A 76 -1.52 -3.08 1.51
CA ILE A 76 -2.95 -2.77 1.52
C ILE A 76 -3.33 -1.85 0.36
N GLY A 77 -4.49 -2.09 -0.23
CA GLY A 77 -5.16 -1.14 -1.13
C GLY A 77 -6.19 -0.35 -0.35
N VAL A 78 -6.14 0.98 -0.41
CA VAL A 78 -7.08 1.85 0.30
C VAL A 78 -8.08 2.46 -0.68
N LYS A 79 -9.37 2.34 -0.36
CA LYS A 79 -10.43 2.94 -1.18
C LYS A 79 -10.33 4.47 -1.12
N ASP A 80 -10.54 5.13 -2.25
CA ASP A 80 -10.42 6.59 -2.44
C ASP A 80 -11.31 7.46 -1.54
N VAL A 81 -12.41 6.89 -1.05
CA VAL A 81 -13.29 7.55 -0.05
C VAL A 81 -12.72 7.57 1.37
N ILE A 82 -11.59 6.88 1.61
CA ILE A 82 -10.89 6.84 2.90
C ILE A 82 -9.72 7.81 2.85
N TYR A 83 -9.64 8.69 3.85
CA TYR A 83 -8.56 9.66 3.92
C TYR A 83 -7.21 8.99 4.19
N THR A 84 -6.22 9.30 3.35
CA THR A 84 -4.81 8.96 3.55
C THR A 84 -3.98 10.23 3.60
N LYS A 85 -3.02 10.30 4.54
CA LYS A 85 -2.07 11.41 4.56
C LYS A 85 -1.15 11.31 3.34
N ALA A 86 -1.25 12.29 2.45
CA ALA A 86 -0.32 12.44 1.34
C ALA A 86 0.90 13.24 1.81
N ASP A 87 2.10 12.72 1.52
CA ASP A 87 3.30 13.54 1.54
C ASP A 87 3.24 14.43 0.28
N ALA A 88 3.53 15.72 0.44
CA ALA A 88 3.07 16.78 -0.44
C ALA A 88 3.30 16.58 -1.94
N LEU A 89 2.33 17.07 -2.73
CA LEU A 89 2.43 17.46 -4.14
C LEU A 89 2.34 16.33 -5.20
N LYS A 90 1.11 15.84 -5.47
CA LYS A 90 0.64 15.28 -6.77
C LYS A 90 -0.83 14.81 -6.72
N THR A 91 -1.72 15.61 -6.15
CA THR A 91 -3.16 15.30 -6.21
C THR A 91 -3.81 15.83 -7.48
N CYS A 92 -4.68 15.00 -8.04
CA CYS A 92 -5.66 15.32 -9.07
C CYS A 92 -6.42 16.62 -8.71
N PRO A 93 -6.67 17.55 -9.66
CA PRO A 93 -7.42 18.76 -9.36
C PRO A 93 -8.83 18.37 -8.91
N ARG A 94 -9.18 18.73 -7.67
CA ARG A 94 -10.52 18.50 -7.12
C ARG A 94 -11.55 19.22 -8.00
N SER A 95 -12.43 18.47 -8.67
CA SER A 95 -13.71 19.03 -9.10
C SER A 95 -14.51 19.41 -7.86
N SER A 96 -14.95 20.65 -7.82
CA SER A 96 -15.59 21.34 -6.71
C SER A 96 -16.79 20.61 -6.08
N THR A 97 -17.01 20.94 -4.80
CA THR A 97 -18.25 20.84 -3.98
C THR A 97 -18.68 19.48 -3.44
N ARG A 98 -18.41 19.28 -2.14
CA ARG A 98 -19.33 18.59 -1.23
C ARG A 98 -19.56 19.53 -0.03
N PRO A 99 -20.80 19.91 0.33
CA PRO A 99 -21.03 20.77 1.48
C PRO A 99 -20.64 20.03 2.77
N SER A 100 -20.07 20.74 3.74
CA SER A 100 -19.85 20.23 5.09
C SER A 100 -21.17 19.79 5.72
N MET A 101 -21.21 18.60 6.31
CA MET A 101 -22.28 18.25 7.26
C MET A 101 -21.90 18.75 8.66
N PRO A 102 -22.65 19.68 9.26
CA PRO A 102 -22.64 19.85 10.70
C PRO A 102 -23.81 19.06 11.30
N THR A 103 -23.54 18.24 12.31
CA THR A 103 -24.45 18.13 13.47
C THR A 103 -23.71 17.42 14.59
N THR A 104 -23.35 18.19 15.61
CA THR A 104 -23.23 17.73 16.98
C THR A 104 -24.54 17.06 17.41
N HIS A 105 -24.47 15.86 17.97
CA HIS A 105 -25.58 15.29 18.74
C HIS A 105 -25.63 15.97 20.11
N PRO A 106 -26.75 16.61 20.51
CA PRO A 106 -26.96 16.97 21.91
C PRO A 106 -27.28 15.70 22.72
N THR A 107 -26.71 15.64 23.93
CA THR A 107 -26.92 14.61 24.95
C THR A 107 -28.34 14.62 25.50
#